data_AF-A0A1H0AL08-F1
#
_entry.id   AF-A0A1H0AL08-F1
#
_cell.length_a   1.000
_cell.length_b   1.000
_cell.length_c   1.000
_cell.angle_alpha   90.00
_cell.angle_beta   90.00
_cell.angle_gamma   90.00
#
_symmetry.space_group_name_H-M   'P 1'
#
loop_
_entity.id
_entity.type
_entity.pdbx_description
1 polymer ?
#
loop_
_entity_poly.entity_id
_entity_poly.type
_entity_poly.pdbx_seq_one_letter_code
_entity_poly.pdbx_strand_id
1 'polypeptide(L)'
;MPQMRYAILKLEQQLEFVEMPSSYSYQLTALNQRLHKELDKLTADHVPQLPRVIAECDDLELIGTAHTLIQGLDYINHLEKTFAGIQEKTYPLISLLTEIRALQAQLEQWYEEEFEG
;
A
#
# COMPACT_ATOMS: atom_id res chain seq x y z
N MET A 1 16.38 12.05 -11.03
CA MET A 1 15.85 10.91 -10.28
C MET A 1 14.90 11.44 -9.23
N PRO A 2 13.70 10.87 -9.14
CA PRO A 2 12.70 11.32 -8.19
C PRO A 2 13.16 11.06 -6.75
N GLN A 3 12.71 11.91 -5.83
CA GLN A 3 12.97 11.71 -4.41
C GLN A 3 12.08 10.57 -3.91
N MET A 4 12.69 9.56 -3.28
CA MET A 4 11.99 8.44 -2.68
C MET A 4 11.77 8.65 -1.19
N ARG A 5 10.83 7.90 -0.63
CA ARG A 5 10.52 7.84 0.79
C ARG A 5 10.08 6.43 1.14
N TYR A 6 10.41 5.99 2.35
CA TYR A 6 10.21 4.61 2.77
C TYR A 6 9.13 4.53 3.83
N ALA A 7 8.07 3.77 3.55
CA ALA A 7 7.07 3.41 4.54
C ALA A 7 7.45 2.08 5.21
N ILE A 8 7.41 2.05 6.53
CA ILE A 8 7.64 0.85 7.33
C ILE A 8 6.27 0.37 7.81
N LEU A 9 5.88 -0.82 7.36
CA LEU A 9 4.62 -1.45 7.75
C LEU A 9 4.89 -2.64 8.67
N LYS A 10 3.96 -2.87 9.59
CA LYS A 10 4.02 -3.96 10.55
C LYS A 10 2.75 -4.77 10.53
N LEU A 11 2.91 -6.09 10.43
CA LEU A 11 1.86 -7.06 10.69
C LEU A 11 2.37 -8.07 11.71
N GLU A 12 1.79 -8.06 12.90
CA GLU A 12 2.22 -8.90 14.02
C GLU A 12 3.73 -8.79 14.31
N GLN A 13 4.53 -9.82 14.00
CA GLN A 13 5.99 -9.82 14.15
C GLN A 13 6.75 -9.58 12.83
N GLN A 14 6.03 -9.37 11.72
CA GLN A 14 6.60 -9.15 10.40
C GLN A 14 6.67 -7.65 10.09
N LEU A 15 7.75 -7.27 9.41
CA LEU A 15 7.96 -5.92 8.88
C LEU A 15 8.05 -5.98 7.36
N GLU A 16 7.40 -5.00 6.74
CA GLU A 16 7.48 -4.72 5.31
C GLU A 16 8.03 -3.31 5.10
N PHE A 17 8.84 -3.15 4.06
CA PHE A 17 9.46 -1.88 3.71
C PHE A 17 9.04 -1.54 2.29
N VAL A 18 8.31 -0.44 2.13
CA VAL A 18 7.77 -0.02 0.84
C VAL A 18 8.46 1.28 0.42
N GLU A 19 9.10 1.25 -0.74
CA GLU A 19 9.67 2.42 -1.40
C GLU A 19 8.59 3.10 -2.24
N MET A 20 8.34 4.38 -1.95
CA MET A 20 7.36 5.21 -2.66
C MET A 20 8.04 6.48 -3.15
N PRO A 21 7.60 7.04 -4.28
CA PRO A 21 7.98 8.41 -4.61
C PRO A 21 7.42 9.35 -3.54
N SER A 22 8.22 10.33 -3.13
CA SER A 22 7.93 11.18 -1.96
C SER A 22 6.58 11.91 -2.08
N SER A 23 6.19 12.29 -3.30
CA SER A 23 4.91 12.92 -3.62
C SER A 23 3.69 12.03 -3.36
N TYR A 24 3.87 10.70 -3.35
CA TYR A 24 2.80 9.72 -3.19
C TYR A 24 2.85 8.99 -1.83
N SER A 25 3.95 9.08 -1.06
CA SER A 25 4.10 8.42 0.25
C SER A 25 2.96 8.77 1.22
N TYR A 26 2.58 10.05 1.31
CA TYR A 26 1.47 10.47 2.18
C TYR A 26 0.14 9.82 1.77
N GLN A 27 -0.09 9.60 0.47
CA GLN A 27 -1.31 8.96 -0.02
C GLN A 27 -1.36 7.48 0.37
N LEU A 28 -0.23 6.77 0.32
CA LEU A 28 -0.14 5.40 0.84
C LEU A 28 -0.51 5.35 2.32
N THR A 29 0.04 6.25 3.14
CA THR A 29 -0.25 6.31 4.58
C THR A 29 -1.71 6.64 4.86
N ALA A 30 -2.28 7.62 4.16
CA ALA A 30 -3.69 7.97 4.28
C ALA A 30 -4.62 6.81 3.87
N LEU A 31 -4.31 6.13 2.75
CA LEU A 31 -5.03 4.95 2.29
C LEU A 31 -4.95 3.82 3.32
N ASN A 32 -3.76 3.51 3.85
CA ASN A 32 -3.58 2.47 4.87
C ASN A 32 -4.43 2.76 6.12
N GLN A 33 -4.41 4.00 6.62
CA GLN A 33 -5.25 4.41 7.76
C GLN A 33 -6.74 4.27 7.47
N ARG A 34 -7.18 4.66 6.27
CA ARG A 34 -8.56 4.53 5.82
C ARG A 34 -9.01 3.08 5.77
N LEU A 35 -8.19 2.19 5.20
CA LEU A 35 -8.47 0.76 5.15
C LEU A 35 -8.66 0.20 6.56
N HIS A 36 -7.73 0.48 7.49
CA HIS A 36 -7.85 0.06 8.89
C HIS A 36 -9.13 0.55 9.58
N LYS A 37 -9.62 1.74 9.26
CA LYS A 37 -10.86 2.29 9.84
C LYS A 37 -12.13 1.57 9.36
N GLU A 38 -12.09 1.01 8.16
CA GLU A 38 -13.27 0.42 7.51
C GLU A 38 -13.22 -1.11 7.45
N LEU A 39 -12.03 -1.73 7.62
CA LEU A 39 -11.83 -3.18 7.64
C LEU A 39 -12.75 -3.89 8.64
N ASP A 40 -12.86 -3.36 9.87
CA ASP A 40 -13.69 -3.93 10.93
C ASP A 40 -15.21 -3.86 10.63
N LYS A 41 -15.61 -3.16 9.57
CA LYS A 41 -17.01 -3.04 9.14
C LYS A 41 -17.38 -4.01 8.03
N LEU A 42 -16.40 -4.70 7.45
CA LEU A 42 -16.65 -5.75 6.48
C LEU A 42 -17.31 -6.94 7.17
N THR A 43 -18.18 -7.62 6.43
CA THR A 43 -18.99 -8.74 6.93
C THR A 43 -18.65 -10.06 6.26
N ALA A 44 -17.80 -10.05 5.24
CA ALA A 44 -17.29 -11.25 4.61
C ALA A 44 -16.61 -12.19 5.64
N ASP A 45 -16.83 -13.50 5.47
CA ASP A 45 -16.28 -14.53 6.36
C ASP A 45 -14.74 -14.50 6.47
N HIS A 46 -14.06 -14.03 5.41
CA HIS A 46 -12.61 -13.96 5.35
C HIS A 46 -12.17 -12.57 4.92
N VAL A 47 -11.78 -11.76 5.90
CA VAL A 47 -11.14 -10.45 5.70
C VAL A 47 -9.63 -10.63 5.88
N PRO A 48 -8.80 -10.19 4.92
CA PRO A 48 -7.35 -10.33 5.01
C PRO A 48 -6.78 -9.46 6.13
N GLN A 49 -5.72 -9.94 6.77
CA GLN A 49 -4.92 -9.10 7.66
C GLN A 49 -4.18 -8.04 6.84
N LEU A 50 -4.12 -6.81 7.38
CA LEU A 50 -3.48 -5.68 6.73
C LEU A 50 -2.33 -5.15 7.59
N PRO A 51 -1.09 -5.10 7.07
CA PRO A 51 0.01 -4.40 7.74
C PRO A 51 -0.35 -2.93 7.98
N ARG A 52 0.03 -2.39 9.14
CA ARG A 52 -0.17 -0.98 9.47
C ARG A 52 1.12 -0.20 9.24
N VAL A 53 1.03 0.96 8.58
CA VAL A 53 2.15 1.90 8.52
C VAL A 53 2.46 2.39 9.94
N ILE A 54 3.70 2.17 10.40
CA ILE A 54 4.16 2.55 11.74
C ILE A 54 5.21 3.66 11.73
N ALA A 55 5.89 3.87 10.61
CA ALA A 55 6.89 4.91 10.44
C ALA A 55 7.10 5.23 8.96
N GLU A 56 7.67 6.40 8.71
CA GLU A 56 8.21 6.80 7.42
C GLU A 56 9.60 7.41 7.64
N CYS A 57 10.50 7.25 6.68
CA CYS A 57 11.81 7.88 6.69
C CYS A 57 12.27 8.21 5.26
N ASP A 58 13.16 9.19 5.15
CA ASP A 58 13.70 9.64 3.86
C ASP A 58 14.85 8.73 3.37
N ASP A 59 15.61 8.15 4.30
CA ASP A 59 16.72 7.23 4.01
C ASP A 59 16.53 5.89 4.73
N LEU A 60 16.69 4.79 4.01
CA LEU A 60 16.61 3.42 4.55
C LEU A 60 17.73 2.57 3.95
N GLU A 61 18.47 1.88 4.82
CA GLU A 61 19.44 0.86 4.42
C GLU A 61 19.09 -0.47 5.10
N LEU A 62 18.91 -1.52 4.29
CA LEU A 62 18.67 -2.88 4.78
C LEU A 62 20.00 -3.64 4.83
N ILE A 63 20.48 -3.94 6.05
CA ILE A 63 21.78 -4.60 6.27
C ILE A 63 21.72 -6.14 6.12
N GLY A 64 20.53 -6.74 6.17
CA GLY A 64 20.32 -8.19 6.08
C GLY A 64 19.42 -8.61 4.93
N THR A 65 19.46 -9.89 4.56
CA THR A 65 18.67 -10.45 3.44
C THR A 65 17.29 -10.95 3.85
N ALA A 66 16.92 -10.81 5.12
CA ALA A 66 15.63 -11.27 5.65
C ALA A 66 14.44 -10.43 5.15
N HIS A 67 14.72 -9.22 4.68
CA HIS A 67 13.72 -8.30 4.16
C HIS A 67 14.16 -7.79 2.80
N THR A 68 13.20 -7.58 1.92
CA THR A 68 13.39 -6.94 0.63
C THR A 68 12.58 -5.67 0.58
N LEU A 69 13.11 -4.69 -0.14
CA LEU A 69 12.38 -3.48 -0.45
C LEU A 69 11.28 -3.80 -1.46
N ILE A 70 10.04 -3.43 -1.14
CA ILE A 70 8.87 -3.59 -2.00
C ILE A 70 8.66 -2.28 -2.75
N GLN A 71 8.52 -2.34 -4.07
CA GLN A 71 8.18 -1.16 -4.87
C GLN A 71 6.74 -0.72 -4.58
N GLY A 72 6.51 0.58 -4.53
CA GLY A 72 5.21 1.16 -4.20
C GLY A 72 4.07 0.65 -5.07
N LEU A 73 4.29 0.58 -6.39
CA LEU A 73 3.30 0.04 -7.32
C LEU A 73 3.04 -1.45 -7.09
N ASP A 74 4.07 -2.25 -6.83
CA ASP A 74 3.91 -3.69 -6.52
C ASP A 74 3.10 -3.90 -5.23
N TYR A 75 3.35 -3.10 -4.20
CA TYR A 75 2.57 -3.12 -2.96
C TYR A 75 1.09 -2.80 -3.22
N ILE A 76 0.81 -1.74 -3.99
CA ILE A 76 -0.58 -1.35 -4.31
C ILE A 76 -1.27 -2.39 -5.19
N ASN A 77 -0.57 -2.99 -6.15
CA ASN A 77 -1.08 -4.09 -6.98
C ASN A 77 -1.46 -5.31 -6.13
N HIS A 78 -0.63 -5.66 -5.14
CA HIS A 78 -0.92 -6.75 -4.21
C HIS A 78 -2.13 -6.43 -3.32
N LEU A 79 -2.21 -5.18 -2.84
CA LEU A 79 -3.32 -4.70 -2.02
C LEU A 79 -4.65 -4.73 -2.77
N GLU A 80 -4.67 -4.29 -4.03
CA GLU A 80 -5.85 -4.33 -4.89
C GLU A 80 -6.35 -5.76 -5.06
N LYS A 81 -5.47 -6.69 -5.44
CA LYS A 81 -5.82 -8.12 -5.62
C LYS A 81 -6.37 -8.72 -4.33
N THR A 82 -5.78 -8.36 -3.19
CA THR A 82 -6.18 -8.84 -1.87
C THR A 82 -7.60 -8.37 -1.51
N PHE A 83 -7.90 -7.09 -1.70
CA PHE A 83 -9.25 -6.56 -1.43
C PHE A 83 -10.28 -7.01 -2.48
N ALA A 84 -9.89 -7.16 -3.74
CA ALA A 84 -10.77 -7.62 -4.81
C ALA A 84 -11.21 -9.10 -4.62
N GLY A 85 -10.42 -9.89 -3.90
CA GLY A 85 -10.73 -11.28 -3.54
C GLY A 85 -11.77 -11.44 -2.43
N ILE A 86 -12.09 -10.38 -1.68
CA ILE A 86 -13.06 -10.41 -0.58
C ILE A 86 -14.46 -10.70 -1.14
N GLN A 87 -15.16 -11.66 -0.54
CA GLN A 87 -16.50 -12.07 -0.96
C GLN A 87 -17.59 -11.11 -0.43
N GLU A 88 -17.43 -9.82 -0.74
CA GLU A 88 -18.40 -8.77 -0.44
C GLU A 88 -18.56 -7.88 -1.68
N LYS A 89 -19.72 -7.27 -1.87
CA LYS A 89 -19.99 -6.40 -3.04
C LYS A 89 -20.68 -5.10 -2.65
N THR A 90 -20.59 -4.74 -1.39
CA THR A 90 -21.29 -3.60 -0.80
C THR A 90 -20.30 -2.65 -0.16
N TYR A 91 -20.82 -1.57 0.41
CA TYR A 91 -20.02 -0.71 1.25
C TYR A 91 -19.62 -1.44 2.55
N PRO A 92 -18.40 -1.21 3.06
CA PRO A 92 -17.43 -0.23 2.57
C PRO A 92 -16.51 -0.71 1.43
N LEU A 93 -16.51 -2.01 1.07
CA LEU A 93 -15.52 -2.58 0.14
C LEU A 93 -15.42 -1.86 -1.21
N ILE A 94 -16.54 -1.50 -1.83
CA ILE A 94 -16.52 -0.75 -3.11
C ILE A 94 -15.77 0.58 -2.99
N SER A 95 -15.97 1.31 -1.88
CA SER A 95 -15.25 2.57 -1.62
C SER A 95 -13.75 2.31 -1.50
N LEU A 96 -13.37 1.30 -0.72
CA LEU A 96 -11.97 0.96 -0.49
C LEU A 96 -11.26 0.57 -1.78
N LEU A 97 -11.88 -0.28 -2.61
CA LEU A 97 -11.32 -0.65 -3.92
C LEU A 97 -11.19 0.54 -4.87
N THR A 98 -12.13 1.49 -4.81
CA THR A 98 -12.05 2.72 -5.61
C THR A 98 -10.86 3.56 -5.19
N GLU A 99 -10.64 3.72 -3.88
CA GLU A 99 -9.51 4.47 -3.33
C GLU A 99 -8.16 3.80 -3.64
N ILE A 100 -8.07 2.46 -3.54
CA ILE A 100 -6.87 1.70 -3.89
C ILE A 100 -6.53 1.89 -5.38
N ARG A 101 -7.50 1.69 -6.28
CA ARG A 101 -7.30 1.79 -7.73
C ARG A 101 -6.99 3.20 -8.20
N ALA A 102 -7.49 4.23 -7.49
CA ALA A 102 -7.13 5.61 -7.77
C ALA A 102 -5.63 5.86 -7.51
N LEU A 103 -5.09 5.38 -6.39
CA LEU A 103 -3.65 5.50 -6.11
C LEU A 103 -2.83 4.62 -7.06
N GLN A 104 -3.33 3.43 -7.41
CA GLN A 104 -2.71 2.53 -8.39
C GLN A 104 -2.50 3.24 -9.74
N ALA A 105 -3.57 3.78 -10.33
CA ALA A 105 -3.50 4.45 -11.63
C ALA A 105 -2.57 5.67 -11.61
N GLN A 106 -2.54 6.42 -10.50
CA GLN A 106 -1.63 7.54 -10.32
C GLN A 106 -0.15 7.09 -10.30
N LEU A 107 0.14 5.99 -9.63
CA LEU A 107 1.48 5.42 -9.63
C LEU A 107 1.85 4.85 -11.00
N GLU A 108 0.96 4.11 -11.65
CA GLU A 108 1.18 3.58 -13.01
C GLU A 108 1.57 4.71 -13.98
N GLN A 109 0.77 5.77 -14.03
CA GLN A 109 1.08 6.95 -14.86
C GLN A 109 2.44 7.56 -14.49
N TRP A 110 2.73 7.71 -13.20
CA TRP A 110 4.00 8.28 -12.76
C TRP A 110 5.21 7.42 -13.15
N TYR A 111 5.10 6.08 -13.04
CA TYR A 111 6.16 5.16 -13.47
C TYR A 111 6.35 5.20 -14.99
N GLU A 112 5.27 5.28 -15.77
CA GLU A 112 5.36 5.49 -17.23
C GLU A 112 6.13 6.78 -17.56
N GLU A 113 5.77 7.90 -16.91
CA GLU A 113 6.40 9.21 -17.12
C GLU A 113 7.90 9.24 -16.75
N GLU A 114 8.31 8.55 -15.68
CA GLU A 114 9.70 8.58 -15.18
C GLU A 114 10.64 7.57 -15.86
N PHE A 115 10.12 6.45 -16.37
CA PHE A 115 10.96 5.36 -16.93
C PHE A 115 10.84 5.19 -18.45
N GLU A 116 9.78 5.69 -19.09
CA GLU A 116 9.62 5.65 -20.55
C GLU A 116 9.83 7.02 -21.22
N GLY A 117 10.10 8.06 -20.42
CA GLY A 117 10.36 9.44 -20.84
C GLY A 117 11.79 9.80 -21.24
#